data_AF-A0A964NPK1-F1
#
_entry.id   AF-A0A964NPK1-F1
#
_cell.length_a   1.000
_cell.length_b   1.000
_cell.length_c   1.000
_cell.angle_alpha   90.00
_cell.angle_beta   90.00
_cell.angle_gamma   90.00
#
_symmetry.space_group_name_H-M   'P 1'
#
loop_
_entity.id
_entity.type
_entity.pdbx_description
1 polymer ?
#
loop_
_entity_poly.entity_id
_entity_poly.type
_entity_poly.pdbx_seq_one_letter_code
_entity_poly.pdbx_strand_id
1 'polypeptide(L)'
;MSELKLSAVTRTQGNNKPLKDGIVRPTTFDFDFVEVDPLIAAFRRMVRGLEFDICEMAITTYICAKAHGKRMTAVPVFLVRAFHHGAILVNTKAGIRTPKNLEGRRVGVNRGYTVTTGVWARGVLQEEYGVDLSKVTWVLSGDEHVAEYIPPANVVPIE
;
A
#
# COMPACT_ATOMS: atom_id res chain seq x y z
N MET A 1 -10.26 33.50 -10.25
CA MET A 1 -10.04 32.05 -10.45
C MET A 1 -8.56 31.84 -10.45
N SER A 2 -8.05 30.81 -9.75
CA SER A 2 -6.61 30.58 -9.71
C SER A 2 -6.13 30.09 -11.08
N GLU A 3 -4.95 30.52 -11.54
CA GLU A 3 -4.39 30.06 -12.83
C GLU A 3 -3.79 28.65 -12.73
N LEU A 4 -3.53 28.14 -11.52
CA LEU A 4 -2.93 26.83 -11.28
C LEU A 4 -4.01 25.80 -10.96
N LYS A 5 -4.17 24.79 -11.83
CA LYS A 5 -5.04 23.64 -11.60
C LYS A 5 -4.19 22.38 -11.49
N LEU A 6 -4.32 21.66 -10.37
CA LEU A 6 -3.54 20.44 -10.07
C LEU A 6 -4.42 19.19 -10.21
N SER A 7 -4.00 18.24 -11.03
CA SER A 7 -4.62 16.92 -11.11
C SER A 7 -4.40 16.16 -9.81
N ALA A 8 -5.47 15.67 -9.20
CA ALA A 8 -5.43 15.05 -7.89
C ALA A 8 -6.23 13.74 -7.85
N VAL A 9 -5.65 12.69 -7.29
CA VAL A 9 -6.37 11.43 -7.03
C VAL A 9 -6.32 11.10 -5.56
N THR A 10 -7.49 11.05 -4.93
CA THR A 10 -7.66 10.54 -3.56
C THR A 10 -9.03 9.89 -3.47
N ARG A 11 -9.19 8.85 -2.65
CA ARG A 11 -10.51 8.29 -2.37
C ARG A 11 -11.35 9.33 -1.63
N THR A 12 -12.63 9.45 -1.96
CA THR A 12 -13.55 10.26 -1.14
C THR A 12 -13.74 9.60 0.22
N GLN A 13 -13.20 10.22 1.27
CA GLN A 13 -13.27 9.71 2.64
C GLN A 13 -13.37 10.87 3.64
N GLY A 14 -13.75 10.57 4.90
CA GLY A 14 -14.20 11.59 5.86
C GLY A 14 -13.33 12.85 5.92
N ASN A 15 -12.01 12.69 5.97
CA ASN A 15 -11.07 13.80 6.18
C ASN A 15 -10.81 14.66 4.93
N ASN A 16 -10.98 14.14 3.71
CA ASN A 16 -10.75 14.90 2.47
C ASN A 16 -12.05 15.21 1.70
N LYS A 17 -13.20 14.68 2.14
CA LYS A 17 -14.50 14.93 1.50
C LYS A 17 -14.79 16.43 1.33
N PRO A 18 -14.58 17.31 2.34
CA PRO A 18 -14.85 18.75 2.16
C PRO A 18 -14.01 19.42 1.06
N LEU A 19 -12.80 18.91 0.78
CA LEU A 19 -11.98 19.38 -0.35
C LEU A 19 -12.57 18.93 -1.68
N LYS A 20 -13.00 17.66 -1.78
CA LYS A 20 -13.61 17.10 -3.00
C LYS A 20 -14.97 17.70 -3.32
N ASP A 21 -15.78 18.00 -2.30
CA ASP A 21 -17.08 18.67 -2.45
C ASP A 21 -16.93 20.19 -2.75
N GLY A 22 -15.70 20.73 -2.62
CA GLY A 22 -15.43 22.15 -2.79
C GLY A 22 -15.96 23.05 -1.67
N ILE A 23 -16.32 22.48 -0.52
CA ILE A 23 -16.68 23.22 0.71
C ILE A 23 -15.44 23.93 1.28
N VAL A 24 -14.30 23.25 1.23
CA VAL A 24 -12.98 23.81 1.55
C VAL A 24 -12.19 23.92 0.26
N ARG A 25 -11.61 25.10 0.00
CA ARG A 25 -10.81 25.36 -1.21
C ARG A 25 -9.52 26.08 -0.86
N PRO A 26 -8.38 25.70 -1.46
CA PRO A 26 -7.18 26.53 -1.42
C PRO A 26 -7.45 27.91 -2.04
N THR A 27 -6.73 28.94 -1.59
CA THR A 27 -6.84 30.29 -2.15
C THR A 27 -5.99 30.48 -3.41
N THR A 28 -4.98 29.64 -3.62
CA THR A 28 -3.92 29.83 -4.62
C THR A 28 -3.95 28.85 -5.80
N PHE A 29 -4.70 27.76 -5.70
CA PHE A 29 -4.83 26.76 -6.76
C PHE A 29 -6.16 26.01 -6.66
N ASP A 30 -6.58 25.39 -7.76
CA ASP A 30 -7.77 24.56 -7.84
C ASP A 30 -7.38 23.07 -8.02
N PHE A 31 -8.19 22.15 -7.49
CA PHE A 31 -8.01 20.72 -7.70
C PHE A 31 -8.82 20.24 -8.91
N ASP A 32 -8.22 19.38 -9.73
CA ASP A 32 -8.90 18.56 -10.71
C ASP A 32 -8.95 17.11 -10.21
N PHE A 33 -10.00 16.76 -9.46
CA PHE A 33 -10.11 15.43 -8.89
C PHE A 33 -10.42 14.39 -9.96
N VAL A 34 -9.53 13.41 -10.12
CA VAL A 34 -9.72 12.25 -10.98
C VAL A 34 -10.16 11.06 -10.12
N GLU A 35 -11.31 10.48 -10.45
CA GLU A 35 -11.79 9.27 -9.77
C GLU A 35 -11.16 8.02 -10.37
N VAL A 36 -10.58 7.18 -9.50
CA VAL A 36 -10.00 5.89 -9.88
C VAL A 36 -10.43 4.84 -8.87
N ASP A 37 -11.19 3.86 -9.33
CA ASP A 37 -11.67 2.73 -8.53
C ASP A 37 -11.25 1.40 -9.16
N PRO A 38 -10.52 0.52 -8.44
CA PRO A 38 -10.00 0.70 -7.09
C PRO A 38 -8.81 1.68 -7.03
N LEU A 39 -8.72 2.47 -5.96
CA LEU A 39 -7.67 3.47 -5.73
C LEU A 39 -6.24 2.93 -5.94
N ILE A 40 -6.02 1.64 -5.69
CA ILE A 40 -4.72 0.97 -5.90
C ILE A 40 -4.22 1.02 -7.36
N ALA A 41 -5.13 1.21 -8.33
CA ALA A 41 -4.75 1.44 -9.73
C ALA A 41 -4.10 2.82 -9.90
N ALA A 42 -4.56 3.84 -9.18
CA ALA A 42 -3.93 5.17 -9.18
C ALA A 42 -2.51 5.12 -8.60
N PHE A 43 -2.27 4.29 -7.58
CA PHE A 43 -0.92 4.12 -7.02
C PHE A 43 0.06 3.62 -8.08
N ARG A 44 -0.33 2.63 -8.88
CA ARG A 44 0.51 2.10 -9.98
C ARG A 44 0.78 3.17 -11.03
N ARG A 45 -0.27 3.87 -11.47
CA ARG A 45 -0.20 4.96 -12.46
C ARG A 45 0.73 6.08 -12.00
N MET A 46 0.62 6.50 -10.75
CA MET A 46 1.50 7.50 -10.15
C MET A 46 2.96 7.01 -10.06
N VAL A 47 3.20 5.82 -9.51
CA VAL A 47 4.56 5.28 -9.29
C VAL A 47 5.31 4.98 -10.59
N ARG A 48 4.58 4.52 -11.62
CA ARG A 48 5.17 4.08 -12.88
C ARG A 48 5.21 5.20 -13.92
N GLY A 49 4.22 6.09 -13.93
CA GLY A 49 4.04 7.10 -14.98
C GLY A 49 3.99 8.55 -14.52
N LEU A 50 3.99 8.83 -13.20
CA LEU A 50 3.82 10.19 -12.64
C LEU A 50 2.56 10.89 -13.20
N GLU A 51 1.48 10.13 -13.37
CA GLU A 51 0.29 10.57 -14.10
C GLU A 51 -0.53 11.67 -13.42
N PHE A 52 -0.24 12.01 -12.16
CA PHE A 52 -0.98 13.01 -11.38
C PHE A 52 -0.03 13.94 -10.65
N ASP A 53 -0.44 15.19 -10.45
CA ASP A 53 0.32 16.15 -9.63
C ASP A 53 0.26 15.76 -8.15
N ILE A 54 -0.91 15.29 -7.70
CA ILE A 54 -1.16 14.85 -6.32
C ILE A 54 -1.84 13.48 -6.34
N CYS A 55 -1.30 12.52 -5.59
CA CYS A 55 -1.88 11.19 -5.49
C CYS A 55 -1.84 10.70 -4.05
N GLU A 56 -2.97 10.24 -3.54
CA GLU A 56 -3.01 9.38 -2.35
C GLU A 56 -2.10 8.18 -2.60
N MET A 57 -1.34 7.76 -1.60
CA MET A 57 -0.36 6.70 -1.76
C MET A 57 -0.29 5.83 -0.52
N ALA A 58 -0.24 4.52 -0.72
CA ALA A 58 0.06 3.61 0.38
C ALA A 58 1.49 3.86 0.87
N ILE A 59 1.69 3.98 2.18
CA ILE A 59 2.97 4.41 2.75
C ILE A 59 4.14 3.50 2.36
N THR A 60 3.94 2.18 2.30
CA THR A 60 5.00 1.24 1.91
C THR A 60 5.34 1.36 0.43
N THR A 61 4.34 1.65 -0.42
CA THR A 61 4.57 1.97 -1.83
C THR A 61 5.41 3.22 -1.98
N TYR A 62 5.11 4.28 -1.22
CA TYR A 62 5.90 5.51 -1.23
C TYR A 62 7.35 5.27 -0.76
N ILE A 63 7.56 4.54 0.34
CA ILE A 63 8.90 4.21 0.83
C ILE A 63 9.68 3.43 -0.23
N CYS A 64 9.05 2.44 -0.86
CA CYS A 64 9.67 1.66 -1.94
C CYS A 64 9.98 2.54 -3.15
N ALA A 65 9.05 3.40 -3.58
CA ALA A 65 9.24 4.33 -4.69
C ALA A 65 10.41 5.31 -4.42
N LYS A 66 10.50 5.83 -3.20
CA LYS A 66 11.59 6.71 -2.75
C LYS A 66 12.94 5.98 -2.77
N ALA A 67 12.99 4.73 -2.28
CA ALA A 67 14.19 3.90 -2.33
C ALA A 67 14.67 3.62 -3.77
N HIS A 68 13.74 3.61 -4.75
CA HIS A 68 14.03 3.44 -6.17
C HIS A 68 14.08 4.77 -6.96
N GLY A 69 14.22 5.91 -6.28
CA GLY A 69 14.47 7.19 -6.94
C GLY A 69 13.32 7.72 -7.79
N LYS A 70 12.07 7.30 -7.55
CA LYS A 70 10.90 7.87 -8.24
C LYS A 70 10.80 9.37 -7.94
N ARG A 71 10.49 10.17 -8.96
CA ARG A 71 10.42 11.64 -8.88
C ARG A 71 9.12 12.13 -8.24
N MET A 72 8.89 11.73 -7.01
CA MET A 72 7.76 12.17 -6.19
C MET A 72 8.18 12.31 -4.73
N THR A 73 7.48 13.15 -3.98
CA THR A 73 7.65 13.28 -2.54
C THR A 73 6.30 13.24 -1.85
N ALA A 74 6.28 12.82 -0.59
CA ALA A 74 5.08 12.83 0.23
C ALA A 74 4.98 14.12 1.04
N VAL A 75 3.75 14.59 1.24
CA VAL A 75 3.40 15.56 2.29
C VAL A 75 2.94 14.80 3.54
N PRO A 76 3.15 15.33 4.76
CA PRO A 76 2.81 14.64 6.01
C PRO A 76 1.31 14.69 6.31
N VAL A 77 0.48 14.22 5.38
CA VAL A 77 -0.99 14.19 5.47
C VAL A 77 -1.46 12.75 5.40
N PHE A 78 -2.01 12.25 6.50
CA PHE A 78 -2.45 10.86 6.64
C PHE A 78 -3.96 10.78 6.55
N LEU A 79 -4.49 10.38 5.39
CA LEU A 79 -5.93 10.33 5.16
C LEU A 79 -6.62 9.16 5.86
N VAL A 80 -5.89 8.06 6.09
CA VAL A 80 -6.41 6.81 6.67
C VAL A 80 -5.47 6.31 7.78
N ARG A 81 -6.06 5.77 8.85
CA ARG A 81 -5.37 5.05 9.94
C ARG A 81 -6.14 3.78 10.27
N ALA A 82 -5.43 2.67 10.44
CA ALA A 82 -6.03 1.38 10.79
C ALA A 82 -5.04 0.52 11.57
N PHE A 83 -5.56 -0.38 12.41
CA PHE A 83 -4.78 -1.43 13.05
C PHE A 83 -4.68 -2.66 12.13
N HIS A 84 -3.52 -3.31 12.09
CA HIS A 84 -3.26 -4.42 11.17
C HIS A 84 -3.31 -5.82 11.81
N HIS A 85 -3.57 -5.92 13.12
CA HIS A 85 -3.65 -7.20 13.84
C HIS A 85 -4.72 -8.15 13.27
N GLY A 86 -5.81 -7.63 12.72
CA GLY A 86 -6.87 -8.43 12.08
C GLY A 86 -6.58 -8.85 10.63
N ALA A 87 -5.41 -8.56 10.08
CA ALA A 87 -5.10 -8.82 8.68
C ALA A 87 -4.70 -10.28 8.38
N ILE A 88 -4.36 -11.05 9.42
CA ILE A 88 -3.89 -12.43 9.27
C ILE A 88 -5.08 -13.36 9.43
N LEU A 89 -5.38 -14.13 8.38
CA LEU A 89 -6.41 -15.15 8.38
C LEU A 89 -5.75 -16.52 8.32
N VAL A 90 -6.31 -17.48 9.07
CA VAL A 90 -5.81 -18.85 9.13
C VAL A 90 -6.94 -19.82 8.85
N ASN A 91 -6.68 -20.82 8.00
CA ASN A 91 -7.59 -21.95 7.87
C ASN A 91 -7.54 -22.78 9.16
N THR A 92 -8.66 -22.89 9.86
CA THR A 92 -8.77 -23.59 11.15
C THR A 92 -8.41 -25.08 11.07
N LYS A 93 -8.46 -25.66 9.87
CA LYS A 93 -8.08 -27.05 9.57
C LYS A 93 -6.59 -27.23 9.24
N ALA A 94 -5.81 -26.16 9.10
CA ALA A 94 -4.40 -26.22 8.71
C ALA A 94 -3.44 -26.60 9.85
N GLY A 95 -3.94 -26.83 11.07
CA GLY A 95 -3.11 -27.21 12.22
C GLY A 95 -2.20 -26.10 12.76
N ILE A 96 -2.36 -24.86 12.29
CA ILE A 96 -1.62 -23.69 12.78
C ILE A 96 -2.26 -23.25 14.11
N ARG A 97 -1.49 -23.33 15.21
CA ARG A 97 -1.94 -22.96 16.56
C ARG A 97 -1.20 -21.75 17.12
N THR A 98 0.02 -21.50 16.65
CA THR A 98 0.81 -20.32 17.02
C THR A 98 1.44 -19.68 15.78
N PRO A 99 1.80 -18.39 15.82
CA PRO A 99 2.50 -17.72 14.71
C PRO A 99 3.79 -18.44 14.28
N LYS A 100 4.51 -19.05 15.22
CA LYS A 100 5.71 -19.84 14.92
C LYS A 100 5.47 -21.03 14.00
N ASN A 101 4.25 -21.57 13.95
CA ASN A 101 3.92 -22.66 13.04
C ASN A 101 3.88 -22.23 11.55
N LEU A 102 4.03 -20.94 11.25
CA LEU A 102 4.16 -20.44 9.89
C LEU A 102 5.54 -20.73 9.29
N GLU A 103 6.58 -20.92 10.12
CA GLU A 103 7.91 -21.30 9.63
C GLU A 103 7.84 -22.64 8.89
N GLY A 104 8.47 -22.72 7.71
CA GLY A 104 8.40 -23.87 6.82
C GLY A 104 7.08 -24.01 6.05
N ARG A 105 6.15 -23.06 6.15
CA ARG A 105 4.86 -23.08 5.45
C ARG A 105 4.79 -22.06 4.32
N ARG A 106 3.80 -22.25 3.45
CA ARG A 106 3.39 -21.29 2.42
C ARG A 106 2.30 -20.38 2.98
N VAL A 107 2.48 -19.07 2.87
CA VAL A 107 1.53 -18.06 3.34
C VAL A 107 1.15 -17.15 2.18
N GLY A 108 -0.16 -17.07 1.90
CA GLY A 108 -0.69 -16.20 0.86
C GLY A 108 -0.58 -14.72 1.24
N VAL A 109 -0.13 -13.90 0.31
CA VAL A 109 -0.12 -12.43 0.41
C VAL A 109 -1.04 -11.91 -0.68
N ASN A 110 -2.07 -11.16 -0.27
CA ASN A 110 -2.98 -10.55 -1.23
C ASN A 110 -2.29 -9.39 -1.96
N ARG A 111 -2.07 -9.55 -3.28
CA ARG A 111 -1.30 -8.68 -4.19
C ARG A 111 0.21 -8.86 -4.02
N GLY A 112 0.98 -7.76 -4.11
CA GLY A 112 2.43 -7.76 -3.99
C GLY A 112 2.93 -7.91 -2.55
N TYR A 113 4.21 -8.27 -2.42
CA TYR A 113 4.93 -8.40 -1.17
C TYR A 113 5.00 -7.07 -0.41
N THR A 114 5.17 -5.94 -1.11
CA THR A 114 5.30 -4.61 -0.47
C THR A 114 3.97 -3.98 -0.02
N VAL A 115 2.84 -4.69 -0.13
CA VAL A 115 1.54 -4.18 0.32
C VAL A 115 1.56 -3.79 1.80
N THR A 116 1.06 -2.59 2.13
CA THR A 116 1.17 -2.01 3.47
C THR A 116 0.70 -2.95 4.57
N THR A 117 -0.50 -3.52 4.41
CA THR A 117 -1.06 -4.49 5.36
C THR A 117 -0.18 -5.72 5.55
N GLY A 118 0.41 -6.24 4.46
CA GLY A 118 1.31 -7.40 4.52
C GLY A 118 2.61 -7.08 5.23
N VAL A 119 3.19 -5.89 5.00
CA VAL A 119 4.40 -5.43 5.70
C VAL A 119 4.14 -5.32 7.21
N TRP A 120 3.04 -4.69 7.62
CA TRP A 120 2.69 -4.59 9.04
C TRP A 120 2.43 -5.96 9.67
N ALA A 121 1.69 -6.83 9.00
CA ALA A 121 1.43 -8.19 9.50
C ALA A 121 2.73 -8.98 9.70
N ARG A 122 3.67 -8.89 8.76
CA ARG A 122 4.99 -9.52 8.88
C ARG A 122 5.84 -8.91 10.00
N GLY A 123 5.79 -7.59 10.18
CA GLY A 123 6.43 -6.92 11.31
C GLY A 123 5.93 -7.45 12.65
N VAL A 124 4.61 -7.53 12.83
CA VAL A 124 4.00 -8.11 14.06
C VAL A 124 4.45 -9.56 14.27
N LEU A 125 4.40 -10.40 13.23
CA LEU A 125 4.84 -11.79 13.29
C LEU A 125 6.31 -11.91 13.74
N GLN A 126 7.19 -11.07 13.20
CA GLN A 126 8.62 -11.09 13.50
C GLN A 126 8.93 -10.53 14.89
N GLU A 127 8.46 -9.32 15.19
CA GLU A 127 8.86 -8.56 16.37
C GLU A 127 8.17 -9.06 17.65
N GLU A 128 6.88 -9.40 17.58
CA GLU A 128 6.11 -9.78 18.78
C GLU A 128 6.10 -11.30 19.00
N TYR A 129 6.17 -12.09 17.93
CA TYR A 129 6.06 -13.55 18.00
C TYR A 129 7.34 -14.28 17.55
N GLY A 130 8.39 -13.53 17.22
CA GLY A 130 9.71 -14.05 16.89
C GLY A 130 9.78 -14.85 15.59
N VAL A 131 8.76 -14.81 14.73
CA VAL A 131 8.70 -15.63 13.50
C VAL A 131 9.85 -15.25 12.58
N ASP A 132 10.62 -16.25 12.16
CA ASP A 132 11.65 -16.09 11.15
C ASP A 132 11.01 -16.04 9.76
N LEU A 133 10.81 -14.82 9.26
CA LEU A 133 10.15 -14.58 7.97
C LEU A 133 10.91 -15.19 6.78
N SER A 134 12.20 -15.50 6.92
CA SER A 134 13.00 -16.15 5.87
C SER A 134 12.66 -17.62 5.68
N LYS A 135 12.11 -18.27 6.72
CA LYS A 135 11.66 -19.66 6.69
C LYS A 135 10.24 -19.83 6.15
N VAL A 136 9.53 -18.73 5.89
CA VAL A 136 8.18 -18.75 5.32
C VAL A 136 8.28 -18.57 3.81
N THR A 137 7.54 -19.36 3.03
CA THR A 137 7.37 -19.09 1.60
C THR A 137 6.17 -18.16 1.40
N TRP A 138 6.40 -16.96 0.90
CA TRP A 138 5.33 -15.97 0.68
C TRP A 138 4.80 -16.09 -0.74
N VAL A 139 3.51 -16.38 -0.88
CA VAL A 139 2.88 -16.63 -2.18
C VAL A 139 2.01 -15.44 -2.57
N LEU A 140 2.40 -14.70 -3.61
CA LEU A 140 1.75 -13.46 -4.03
C LEU A 140 0.58 -13.73 -4.98
N SER A 141 -0.55 -13.06 -4.78
CA SER A 141 -1.68 -13.11 -5.74
C SER A 141 -1.62 -12.01 -6.81
N GLY A 142 -0.61 -11.14 -6.79
CA GLY A 142 -0.47 -10.06 -7.77
C GLY A 142 0.89 -9.38 -7.73
N ASP A 143 1.06 -8.41 -8.62
CA ASP A 143 2.32 -7.70 -8.84
C ASP A 143 2.57 -6.54 -7.85
N GLU A 144 3.81 -6.06 -7.86
CA GLU A 144 4.25 -4.91 -7.08
C GLU A 144 3.82 -3.58 -7.71
N HIS A 145 3.57 -2.57 -6.89
CA HIS A 145 3.30 -1.23 -7.43
C HIS A 145 4.54 -0.60 -8.07
N VAL A 146 5.70 -0.71 -7.40
CA VAL A 146 7.01 -0.32 -7.93
C VAL A 146 7.55 -1.47 -8.77
N ALA A 147 7.64 -1.28 -10.09
CA ALA A 147 7.98 -2.36 -11.02
C ALA A 147 9.43 -2.84 -10.86
N GLU A 148 10.30 -1.97 -10.37
CA GLU A 148 11.72 -2.26 -10.15
C GLU A 148 12.00 -3.05 -8.87
N TYR A 149 11.01 -3.21 -7.98
CA TYR A 149 11.20 -3.93 -6.73
C TYR A 149 11.38 -5.43 -6.99
N ILE A 150 12.48 -5.98 -6.47
CA ILE A 150 12.76 -7.41 -6.50
C ILE A 150 12.48 -7.98 -5.11
N PRO A 151 11.49 -8.87 -4.96
CA PRO A 151 11.21 -9.48 -3.67
C PRO A 151 12.30 -10.52 -3.30
N PRO A 152 12.45 -10.86 -2.01
CA PRO A 152 13.36 -11.92 -1.57
C PRO A 152 13.09 -13.28 -2.23
N ALA A 153 14.10 -14.17 -2.25
CA ALA A 153 14.03 -15.46 -2.95
C ALA A 153 12.93 -16.42 -2.43
N ASN A 154 12.48 -16.26 -1.18
CA ASN A 154 11.37 -17.01 -0.59
C ASN A 154 9.98 -16.41 -0.90
N VAL A 155 9.90 -15.47 -1.83
CA VAL A 155 8.65 -14.87 -2.31
C VAL A 155 8.41 -15.34 -3.75
N VAL A 156 7.26 -15.96 -3.98
CA VAL A 156 6.91 -16.61 -5.26
C VAL A 156 5.51 -16.18 -5.70
N PRO A 157 5.21 -16.17 -7.02
CA PRO A 157 3.84 -15.98 -7.50
C PRO A 157 2.96 -17.17 -7.13
N ILE A 158 1.64 -16.96 -7.10
CA ILE A 158 0.68 -18.07 -7.11
C ILE A 158 0.82 -18.83 -8.43
N GLU A 159 0.86 -20.16 -8.34
CA GLU A 159 0.85 -21.06 -9.49
C GLU A 159 -0.52 -21.06 -10.20
#